data_AF-A0AAU2B2K7-F1
#
_entry.id   AF-A0AAU2B2K7-F1
#
_cell.length_a   1.000
_cell.length_b   1.000
_cell.length_c   1.000
_cell.angle_alpha   90.00
_cell.angle_beta   90.00
_cell.angle_gamma   90.00
#
_symmetry.space_group_name_H-M   'P 1'
#
loop_
_entity.id
_entity.type
_entity.pdbx_description
1 polymer ?
#
loop_
_entity_poly.entity_id
_entity_poly.type
_entity_poly.pdbx_seq_one_letter_code
_entity_poly.pdbx_strand_id
1 'polypeptide(L)'
;MTAQHPEDDDREQMERERQQAVNELVAGAAEAGRRAAGWVRELAGRQSDAGHRVVLERAADAVERASGREVVPGGDGELDEELRYDLGASVVTGSMVADEMPELSTGERIAVVAVCALAAAMPGTLLNDLGRELPALATTMEASTEAGIAAGQR
;
A
#
# COMPACT_ATOMS: atom_id res chain seq x y z
N MET A 1 -37.13 16.88 28.99
CA MET A 1 -35.75 16.65 29.49
C MET A 1 -35.57 15.14 29.46
N THR A 2 -35.18 14.63 28.30
CA THR A 2 -35.03 13.19 28.04
C THR A 2 -33.79 12.73 28.79
N ALA A 3 -33.96 11.86 29.79
CA ALA A 3 -32.85 11.19 30.44
C ALA A 3 -32.15 10.33 29.38
N GLN A 4 -30.91 10.67 29.03
CA GLN A 4 -30.03 9.79 28.26
C GLN A 4 -29.93 8.46 29.04
N HIS A 5 -30.26 7.36 28.38
CA HIS A 5 -30.22 6.03 28.98
C HIS A 5 -28.75 5.59 29.08
N PRO A 6 -28.28 5.08 30.23
CA PRO A 6 -26.88 4.65 30.40
C PRO A 6 -26.44 3.59 29.36
N GLU A 7 -27.39 2.86 28.76
CA GLU A 7 -27.13 1.90 27.68
C GLU A 7 -26.79 2.55 26.33
N ASP A 8 -27.21 3.81 26.10
CA ASP A 8 -26.87 4.57 24.89
C ASP A 8 -25.43 5.12 24.99
N ASP A 9 -25.02 5.55 26.18
CA ASP A 9 -23.65 6.02 26.45
C ASP A 9 -22.62 4.89 26.30
N ASP A 10 -22.93 3.68 26.81
CA ASP A 10 -22.07 2.49 26.66
C ASP A 10 -21.91 2.07 25.19
N ARG A 11 -22.97 2.20 24.38
CA ARG A 11 -22.93 1.91 22.94
C ARG A 11 -22.07 2.91 22.18
N GLU A 12 -22.28 4.20 22.44
CA GLU A 12 -21.45 5.25 21.83
C GLU A 12 -19.97 5.07 22.19
N GLN A 13 -19.67 4.70 23.44
CA GLN A 13 -18.30 4.45 23.87
C GLN A 13 -17.69 3.25 23.12
N MET A 14 -18.39 2.12 23.04
CA MET A 14 -17.92 0.95 22.30
C MET A 14 -17.70 1.25 20.80
N GLU A 15 -18.56 2.05 20.17
CA GLU A 15 -18.39 2.46 18.78
C GLU A 15 -17.15 3.33 18.59
N ARG A 16 -16.88 4.27 19.51
CA ARG A 16 -15.66 5.10 19.48
C ARG A 16 -14.39 4.27 19.65
N GLU A 17 -14.38 3.34 20.60
CA GLU A 17 -13.25 2.43 20.83
C GLU A 17 -12.97 1.56 19.60
N ARG A 18 -14.03 1.02 18.99
CA ARG A 18 -13.92 0.26 17.74
C ARG A 18 -13.38 1.11 16.60
N GLN A 19 -13.90 2.33 16.42
CA GLN A 19 -13.44 3.23 15.36
C GLN A 19 -11.98 3.65 15.57
N GLN A 20 -11.57 3.89 16.81
CA GLN A 20 -10.19 4.18 17.13
C GLN A 20 -9.26 3.01 16.78
N ALA A 21 -9.63 1.79 17.15
CA ALA A 21 -8.84 0.59 16.81
C ALA A 21 -8.70 0.43 15.28
N VAL A 22 -9.78 0.68 14.52
CA VAL A 22 -9.72 0.68 13.05
C VAL A 22 -8.76 1.75 12.52
N ASN A 23 -8.83 2.97 13.05
CA ASN A 23 -7.94 4.06 12.63
C ASN A 23 -6.46 3.76 12.90
N GLU A 24 -6.15 3.09 14.01
CA GLU A 24 -4.79 2.68 14.35
C GLU A 24 -4.26 1.63 13.36
N LEU A 25 -5.08 0.67 12.96
CA LEU A 25 -4.72 -0.34 11.95
C LEU A 25 -4.45 0.31 10.57
N VAL A 26 -5.34 1.22 10.14
CA VAL A 26 -5.18 1.95 8.88
C VAL A 26 -3.93 2.85 8.90
N ALA A 27 -3.65 3.51 10.03
CA ALA A 27 -2.44 4.31 10.17
C ALA A 27 -1.16 3.46 10.08
N GLY A 28 -1.17 2.25 10.63
CA GLY A 28 -0.07 1.30 10.52
C GLY A 28 0.19 0.86 9.07
N ALA A 29 -0.87 0.50 8.34
CA ALA A 29 -0.75 0.16 6.91
C ALA A 29 -0.26 1.34 6.07
N ALA A 30 -0.77 2.54 6.33
CA ALA A 30 -0.35 3.75 5.62
C ALA A 30 1.13 4.08 5.84
N GLU A 31 1.65 3.83 7.05
CA GLU A 31 3.07 4.01 7.35
C GLU A 31 3.95 2.98 6.62
N ALA A 32 3.55 1.70 6.60
CA ALA A 32 4.24 0.68 5.82
C ALA A 32 4.26 1.05 4.32
N GLY A 33 3.11 1.49 3.80
CA GLY A 33 2.98 1.98 2.42
C GLY A 33 3.88 3.17 2.10
N ARG A 34 3.97 4.16 2.99
CA ARG A 34 4.88 5.32 2.83
C ARG A 34 6.35 4.90 2.76
N ARG A 35 6.78 3.96 3.61
CA ARG A 35 8.17 3.46 3.58
C ARG A 35 8.47 2.72 2.29
N ALA A 36 7.57 1.83 1.88
CA ALA A 36 7.71 1.09 0.63
C ALA A 36 7.73 2.01 -0.59
N ALA A 37 6.83 3.00 -0.63
CA ALA A 37 6.81 4.03 -1.66
C ALA A 37 8.09 4.87 -1.67
N GLY A 38 8.61 5.23 -0.50
CA GLY A 38 9.90 5.91 -0.36
C GLY A 38 11.03 5.15 -1.02
N TRP A 39 11.15 3.85 -0.74
CA TRP A 39 12.13 2.98 -1.39
C TRP A 39 11.92 2.90 -2.91
N VAL A 40 10.68 2.74 -3.40
CA VAL A 40 10.41 2.70 -4.85
C VAL A 40 10.81 4.02 -5.53
N ARG A 41 10.63 5.18 -4.88
CA ARG A 41 11.12 6.48 -5.37
C ARG A 41 12.65 6.54 -5.42
N GLU A 42 13.35 5.92 -4.47
CA GLU A 42 14.81 5.78 -4.56
C GLU A 42 15.21 4.95 -5.79
N LEU A 43 14.49 3.86 -6.08
CA LEU A 43 14.72 3.07 -7.30
C LEU A 43 14.50 3.91 -8.57
N ALA A 44 13.46 4.74 -8.59
CA ALA A 44 13.15 5.66 -9.68
C ALA A 44 14.27 6.67 -9.91
N GLY A 45 14.84 7.22 -8.83
CA GLY A 45 15.97 8.16 -8.88
C GLY A 45 17.25 7.58 -9.50
N ARG A 46 17.40 6.25 -9.49
CA ARG A 46 18.54 5.55 -10.10
C ARG A 46 18.38 5.31 -11.61
N GLN A 47 17.15 5.43 -12.16
CA GLN A 47 16.91 5.15 -13.57
C GLN A 47 17.55 6.22 -14.46
N SER A 48 18.33 5.79 -15.45
CA SER A 48 18.87 6.67 -16.49
C SER A 48 17.78 7.09 -17.48
N ASP A 49 16.86 6.18 -17.81
CA ASP A 49 15.71 6.45 -18.67
C ASP A 49 14.57 7.15 -17.92
N ALA A 50 14.07 8.24 -18.52
CA ALA A 50 13.01 9.05 -17.91
C ALA A 50 11.65 8.35 -17.89
N GLY A 51 11.37 7.47 -18.86
CA GLY A 51 10.15 6.67 -18.88
C GLY A 51 10.10 5.68 -17.73
N HIS A 52 11.22 4.98 -17.46
CA HIS A 52 11.33 4.09 -16.30
C HIS A 52 11.17 4.83 -14.97
N ARG A 53 11.77 6.02 -14.85
CA ARG A 53 11.59 6.87 -13.67
C ARG A 53 10.11 7.18 -13.43
N VAL A 54 9.40 7.64 -14.46
CA VAL A 54 7.97 8.00 -14.34
C VAL A 54 7.11 6.81 -13.95
N VAL A 55 7.36 5.63 -14.51
CA VAL A 55 6.60 4.41 -14.16
C VAL A 55 6.80 4.05 -12.69
N LEU A 56 8.04 4.11 -12.17
CA LEU A 56 8.32 3.81 -10.76
C LEU A 56 7.77 4.88 -9.81
N GLU A 57 7.79 6.16 -10.19
CA GLU A 57 7.17 7.23 -9.41
C GLU A 57 5.66 7.03 -9.29
N ARG A 58 4.97 6.69 -10.39
CA ARG A 58 3.54 6.36 -10.36
C ARG A 58 3.24 5.16 -9.49
N ALA A 59 4.05 4.10 -9.59
CA ALA A 59 3.92 2.93 -8.73
C ALA A 59 4.05 3.30 -7.24
N ALA A 60 5.01 4.15 -6.90
CA ALA A 60 5.20 4.60 -5.52
C ALA A 60 4.00 5.40 -5.00
N ASP A 61 3.49 6.34 -5.80
CA ASP A 61 2.30 7.12 -5.45
C ASP A 61 1.07 6.22 -5.28
N ALA A 62 0.92 5.22 -6.15
CA ALA A 62 -0.18 4.26 -6.08
C ALA A 62 -0.07 3.36 -4.84
N VAL A 63 1.12 2.89 -4.46
CA VAL A 63 1.38 2.14 -3.24
C VAL A 63 0.99 2.95 -1.99
N GLU A 64 1.42 4.21 -1.94
CA GLU A 64 1.12 5.11 -0.82
C GLU A 64 -0.39 5.37 -0.69
N ARG A 65 -1.08 5.58 -1.82
CA ARG A 65 -2.54 5.77 -1.84
C ARG A 65 -3.30 4.51 -1.42
N ALA A 66 -2.99 3.37 -2.04
CA ALA A 66 -3.70 2.11 -1.83
C ALA A 66 -3.54 1.57 -0.40
N SER A 67 -2.38 1.80 0.22
CA SER A 67 -2.08 1.32 1.59
C SER A 67 -2.66 2.22 2.69
N GLY A 68 -3.21 3.38 2.33
CA GLY A 68 -3.70 4.37 3.28
C GLY A 68 -5.06 4.93 2.88
N ARG A 69 -5.06 5.89 1.95
CA ARG A 69 -6.27 6.65 1.58
C ARG A 69 -7.39 5.78 1.05
N GLU A 70 -7.07 4.73 0.31
CA GLU A 70 -8.07 3.82 -0.26
C GLU A 70 -8.51 2.71 0.72
N VAL A 71 -7.92 2.64 1.92
CA VAL A 71 -8.40 1.77 3.01
C VAL A 71 -9.49 2.51 3.78
N VAL A 72 -10.68 2.58 3.20
CA VAL A 72 -11.83 3.33 3.73
C VAL A 72 -12.81 2.42 4.50
N PRO A 73 -12.97 2.57 5.83
CA PRO A 73 -13.97 1.82 6.60
C PRO A 73 -15.38 1.90 5.99
N GLY A 74 -15.95 0.75 5.64
CA GLY A 74 -17.27 0.65 5.00
C GLY A 74 -17.29 0.87 3.48
N GLY A 75 -16.11 0.99 2.84
CA GLY A 75 -15.97 0.99 1.38
C GLY A 75 -16.15 -0.40 0.76
N ASP A 76 -16.21 -0.46 -0.57
CA ASP A 76 -16.32 -1.70 -1.36
C ASP A 76 -14.98 -2.42 -1.54
N GLY A 77 -13.87 -1.81 -1.11
CA GLY A 77 -12.53 -2.39 -1.21
C GLY A 77 -12.00 -2.45 -2.64
N GLU A 78 -12.68 -1.80 -3.60
CA GLU A 78 -12.23 -1.75 -4.99
C GLU A 78 -11.33 -0.54 -5.23
N LEU A 79 -10.25 -0.78 -5.98
CA LEU A 79 -9.40 0.29 -6.47
C LEU A 79 -9.92 0.83 -7.80
N ASP A 80 -9.81 2.15 -7.97
CA ASP A 80 -10.04 2.78 -9.27
C ASP A 80 -9.12 2.17 -10.34
N GLU A 81 -9.55 2.25 -11.61
CA GLU A 81 -8.85 1.59 -12.72
C GLU A 81 -7.43 2.12 -12.93
N GLU A 82 -7.22 3.42 -12.69
CA GLU A 82 -5.92 4.07 -12.82
C GLU A 82 -4.94 3.54 -11.77
N LEU A 83 -5.37 3.44 -10.51
CA LEU A 83 -4.56 2.89 -9.43
C LEU A 83 -4.24 1.41 -9.64
N ARG A 84 -5.21 0.63 -10.13
CA ARG A 84 -4.96 -0.78 -10.52
C ARG A 84 -3.96 -0.89 -11.65
N TYR A 85 -3.99 0.02 -12.61
CA TYR A 85 -3.04 0.06 -13.71
C TYR A 85 -1.63 0.43 -13.21
N ASP A 86 -1.51 1.41 -12.33
CA ASP A 86 -0.24 1.88 -11.79
C ASP A 86 0.40 0.87 -10.80
N LEU A 87 -0.40 0.00 -10.16
CA LEU A 87 0.08 -1.15 -9.39
C LEU A 87 0.30 -2.41 -10.25
N GLY A 88 0.05 -2.32 -11.55
CA GLY A 88 0.01 -3.43 -12.48
C GLY A 88 1.36 -3.84 -13.07
N ALA A 89 1.31 -4.64 -14.14
CA ALA A 89 2.48 -5.25 -14.77
C ALA A 89 3.52 -4.26 -15.34
N SER A 90 3.08 -3.03 -15.64
CA SER A 90 3.92 -1.92 -16.11
C SER A 90 5.09 -1.64 -15.16
N VAL A 91 4.91 -1.87 -13.87
CA VAL A 91 5.96 -1.71 -12.85
C VAL A 91 7.14 -2.66 -13.06
N VAL A 92 6.91 -3.83 -13.67
CA VAL A 92 7.94 -4.86 -13.93
C VAL A 92 8.61 -4.66 -15.28
N THR A 93 7.80 -4.33 -16.29
CA THR A 93 8.26 -4.21 -17.67
C THR A 93 8.81 -2.83 -17.96
N GLY A 94 8.55 -1.85 -17.11
CA GLY A 94 8.93 -0.47 -17.33
C GLY A 94 8.03 0.22 -18.36
N SER A 95 8.58 1.24 -19.00
CA SER A 95 7.87 2.07 -19.97
C SER A 95 7.77 1.32 -21.29
N MET A 96 6.56 1.22 -21.85
CA MET A 96 6.35 0.59 -23.17
C MET A 96 7.02 1.36 -24.33
N VAL A 97 7.50 2.57 -24.07
CA VAL A 97 8.24 3.39 -25.05
C VAL A 97 9.76 3.38 -24.80
N ALA A 98 10.23 2.65 -23.80
CA ALA A 98 11.65 2.38 -23.58
C ALA A 98 12.04 1.04 -24.23
N ASP A 99 13.24 0.97 -24.79
CA ASP A 99 13.74 -0.22 -25.50
C ASP A 99 14.26 -1.31 -24.54
N GLU A 100 14.56 -0.95 -23.30
CA GLU A 100 15.14 -1.84 -22.28
C GLU A 100 14.24 -1.96 -21.05
N MET A 101 14.53 -2.91 -20.17
CA MET A 101 13.84 -3.02 -18.88
C MET A 101 14.40 -2.01 -17.85
N PRO A 102 13.65 -1.69 -16.78
CA PRO A 102 14.16 -0.88 -15.68
C PRO A 102 15.46 -1.45 -15.10
N GLU A 103 16.36 -0.55 -14.68
CA GLU A 103 17.66 -0.81 -14.07
C GLU A 103 17.47 -1.30 -12.63
N LEU A 104 16.96 -2.53 -12.51
CA LEU A 104 16.65 -3.20 -11.27
C LEU A 104 17.27 -4.60 -11.29
N SER A 105 17.87 -5.00 -10.18
CA SER A 105 18.25 -6.39 -9.96
C SER A 105 17.01 -7.29 -9.96
N THR A 106 17.19 -8.60 -10.17
CA THR A 106 16.09 -9.56 -10.09
C THR A 106 15.39 -9.51 -8.73
N GLY A 107 16.15 -9.35 -7.63
CA GLY A 107 15.57 -9.27 -6.29
C GLY A 107 14.77 -7.99 -6.07
N GLU A 108 15.25 -6.85 -6.58
CA GLU A 108 14.51 -5.59 -6.52
C GLU A 108 13.19 -5.68 -7.29
N ARG A 109 13.19 -6.26 -8.50
CA ARG A 109 11.94 -6.44 -9.28
C ARG A 109 10.90 -7.28 -8.54
N ILE A 110 11.32 -8.41 -7.96
CA ILE A 110 10.40 -9.28 -7.22
C ILE A 110 9.83 -8.53 -6.01
N ALA A 111 10.67 -7.80 -5.28
CA ALA A 111 10.23 -7.02 -4.13
C ALA A 111 9.25 -5.90 -4.51
N VAL A 112 9.50 -5.17 -5.61
CA VAL A 112 8.56 -4.14 -6.09
C VAL A 112 7.21 -4.74 -6.47
N VAL A 113 7.19 -5.89 -7.17
CA VAL A 113 5.94 -6.60 -7.50
C VAL A 113 5.18 -6.99 -6.24
N ALA A 114 5.88 -7.56 -5.25
CA ALA A 114 5.28 -7.95 -3.99
C ALA A 114 4.67 -6.73 -3.28
N VAL A 115 5.39 -5.61 -3.20
CA VAL A 115 4.88 -4.36 -2.62
C VAL A 115 3.62 -3.88 -3.34
N CYS A 116 3.60 -3.86 -4.68
CA CYS A 116 2.44 -3.40 -5.44
C CYS A 116 1.22 -4.33 -5.24
N ALA A 117 1.45 -5.65 -5.26
CA ALA A 117 0.39 -6.63 -5.02
C ALA A 117 -0.19 -6.55 -3.61
N LEU A 118 0.67 -6.35 -2.60
CA LEU A 118 0.23 -6.17 -1.20
C LEU A 118 -0.57 -4.88 -1.05
N ALA A 119 -0.11 -3.77 -1.63
CA ALA A 119 -0.82 -2.49 -1.61
C ALA A 119 -2.19 -2.63 -2.28
N ALA A 120 -2.28 -3.31 -3.43
CA ALA A 120 -3.53 -3.57 -4.14
C ALA A 120 -4.53 -4.41 -3.32
N ALA A 121 -4.04 -5.27 -2.42
CA ALA A 121 -4.89 -6.13 -1.58
C ALA A 121 -5.41 -5.44 -0.31
N MET A 122 -4.75 -4.38 0.18
CA MET A 122 -5.09 -3.73 1.45
C MET A 122 -6.53 -3.20 1.52
N PRO A 123 -7.06 -2.49 0.50
CA PRO A 123 -8.46 -2.04 0.51
C PRO A 123 -9.46 -3.18 0.68
N GLY A 124 -9.19 -4.35 0.11
CA GLY A 124 -10.06 -5.53 0.18
C GLY A 124 -10.16 -6.17 1.57
N THR A 125 -9.23 -5.89 2.49
CA THR A 125 -9.26 -6.43 3.87
C THR A 125 -10.47 -5.95 4.67
N LEU A 126 -11.07 -4.83 4.26
CA LEU A 126 -12.26 -4.24 4.88
C LEU A 126 -13.52 -5.09 4.68
N LEU A 127 -13.55 -5.93 3.65
CA LEU A 127 -14.63 -6.88 3.40
C LEU A 127 -14.51 -8.16 4.25
N ASN A 128 -13.36 -8.35 4.91
CA ASN A 128 -13.00 -9.57 5.63
C ASN A 128 -12.60 -9.26 7.10
N ASP A 129 -11.51 -9.86 7.56
CA ASP A 129 -10.98 -9.71 8.92
C ASP A 129 -9.90 -8.62 8.95
N LEU A 130 -10.33 -7.35 8.92
CA LEU A 130 -9.45 -6.17 8.93
C LEU A 130 -8.39 -6.24 10.03
N GLY A 131 -8.79 -6.66 11.23
CA GLY A 131 -7.92 -6.71 12.42
C GLY A 131 -6.77 -7.70 12.28
N ARG A 132 -6.93 -8.75 11.47
CA ARG A 132 -5.89 -9.75 11.21
C ARG A 132 -5.15 -9.47 9.90
N GLU A 133 -5.89 -9.20 8.83
CA GLU A 133 -5.35 -9.20 7.47
C GLU A 133 -4.55 -7.94 7.19
N LEU A 134 -5.02 -6.76 7.60
CA LEU A 134 -4.33 -5.51 7.29
C LEU A 134 -2.95 -5.43 7.96
N PRO A 135 -2.78 -5.76 9.26
CA PRO A 135 -1.45 -5.85 9.87
C PRO A 135 -0.55 -6.88 9.20
N ALA A 136 -1.08 -8.05 8.82
CA ALA A 136 -0.29 -9.08 8.16
C ALA A 136 0.23 -8.62 6.79
N LEU A 137 -0.60 -7.92 6.01
CA LEU A 137 -0.19 -7.32 4.73
C LEU A 137 0.86 -6.22 4.96
N ALA A 138 0.66 -5.34 5.94
CA ALA A 138 1.61 -4.27 6.27
C ALA A 138 2.99 -4.83 6.66
N THR A 139 3.03 -5.82 7.57
CA THR A 139 4.29 -6.49 7.94
C THR A 139 4.95 -7.19 6.75
N THR A 140 4.16 -7.84 5.89
CA THR A 140 4.70 -8.50 4.69
C THR A 140 5.26 -7.48 3.69
N MET A 141 4.65 -6.29 3.60
CA MET A 141 5.12 -5.20 2.75
C MET A 141 6.46 -4.64 3.26
N GLU A 142 6.59 -4.44 4.56
CA GLU A 142 7.85 -4.02 5.19
C GLU A 142 8.96 -5.05 4.92
N ALA A 143 8.69 -6.34 5.16
CA ALA A 143 9.65 -7.41 4.88
C ALA A 143 10.05 -7.49 3.39
N SER A 144 9.10 -7.27 2.48
CA SER A 144 9.37 -7.23 1.03
C SER A 144 10.25 -6.04 0.65
N THR A 145 10.00 -4.88 1.26
CA THR A 145 10.80 -3.66 1.08
C THR A 145 12.23 -3.89 1.57
N GLU A 146 12.41 -4.43 2.76
CA GLU A 146 13.73 -4.76 3.32
C GLU A 146 14.50 -5.76 2.44
N ALA A 147 13.82 -6.80 1.95
CA ALA A 147 14.42 -7.77 1.04
C ALA A 147 14.88 -7.13 -0.28
N GLY A 148 14.08 -6.20 -0.82
CA GLY A 148 14.43 -5.41 -2.01
C GLY A 148 15.66 -4.53 -1.80
N ILE A 149 15.70 -3.82 -0.68
CA ILE A 149 16.86 -3.00 -0.27
C ILE A 149 18.13 -3.87 -0.17
N ALA A 150 18.04 -5.01 0.51
CA ALA A 150 19.17 -5.92 0.68
C ALA A 150 19.64 -6.56 -0.65
N ALA A 151 18.74 -6.74 -1.62
CA ALA A 151 19.07 -7.24 -2.95
C ALA A 151 19.84 -6.22 -3.80
N GLY A 152 19.52 -4.92 -3.66
CA GLY A 152 20.20 -3.83 -4.38
C GLY A 152 21.64 -3.54 -3.90
N GLN A 153 22.06 -4.13 -2.77
CA GLN A 153 23.40 -3.97 -2.19
C GLN A 153 24.38 -5.07 -2.58
N ARG A 154 23.96 -6.06 -3.39
CA ARG A 154 24.75 -7.22 -3.81
C ARG A 154 25.24 -7.05 -5.24
#